data_AF-A0A0L0JGB4-F1
#
_entry.id   AF-A0A0L0JGB4-F1
#
_cell.length_a   1.000
_cell.length_b   1.000
_cell.length_c   1.000
_cell.angle_alpha   90.00
_cell.angle_beta   90.00
_cell.angle_gamma   90.00
#
_symmetry.space_group_name_H-M   'P 1'
#
loop_
_entity.id
_entity.type
_entity.pdbx_description
1 polymer ?
#
loop_
_entity_poly.entity_id
_entity_poly.type
_entity_poly.pdbx_seq_one_letter_code
_entity_poly.pdbx_strand_id
1 'polypeptide(L)'
;MALVAGASGTALAMVPDAGSIAAIPCTVDYKVQNEWSTGFTANVTVTNNSAAKSSWAVKWAYGGNQQVTSGWNAKVTQSGTGVTAANETYNGSLPTGGSVSFGFQASYSGGNALPATFTLDGVTCNVDSGTGGPTGPTDPGTPGPGSRVDNPYAGAKVYVNPDWSAKAAAEPGGSRISNQPTGIWLDRIAAITGTSTGRGLRAHLDAALTQKGSGEMVVQLVVYDLPGRDCSALASNGELGPTEIDKYKTQFIDPIAAILADPKYASLRIVNAVEIDSLPNLVTNTGSRPTAVPACDVMKANGNYVKGVGYALNKLGAIPNVYNYVDAGHHGWLGWDDNFAPTAQILHDAATAEGATVDDVQGFITNTANYSALKENNFAIGDNVAGKSVRESKWVDWNRYTDEQSYALALRGQLVTAGFRSNIGMLIDTSRNGWGGSARPAGPGPQTSVDTYVDGGRYDRRIHVGNWCNQAGAGIGERPKAAPAAGLDAYVWMKPPGESDGASSVVPNDEGKGFDRMCDPTYTGNPRNNNNLSGAMPNSPLAGHWFSA
;
A
#
# COMPACT_ATOMS: atom_id res chain seq x y z
N MET A 1 -50.67 19.70 56.30
CA MET A 1 -50.22 19.68 54.89
C MET A 1 -48.97 18.81 54.84
N ALA A 2 -49.08 17.64 54.21
CA ALA A 2 -47.98 16.69 54.08
C ALA A 2 -47.08 17.08 52.89
N LEU A 3 -45.77 17.07 53.07
CA LEU A 3 -44.80 17.00 51.97
C LEU A 3 -43.91 15.78 52.20
N VAL A 4 -44.03 14.82 51.29
CA VAL A 4 -43.19 13.62 51.18
C VAL A 4 -42.01 13.98 50.29
N ALA A 5 -40.79 13.87 50.81
CA ALA A 5 -39.55 14.04 50.06
C ALA A 5 -39.17 12.70 49.40
N GLY A 6 -39.20 12.64 48.07
CA GLY A 6 -38.67 11.53 47.29
C GLY A 6 -37.22 11.80 46.90
N ALA A 7 -36.29 10.97 47.41
CA ALA A 7 -34.90 10.95 46.97
C ALA A 7 -34.76 9.98 45.79
N SER A 8 -34.41 10.49 44.62
CA SER A 8 -34.07 9.70 43.44
C SER A 8 -32.57 9.39 43.46
N GLY A 9 -32.21 8.13 43.72
CA GLY A 9 -30.84 7.65 43.59
C GLY A 9 -30.49 7.41 42.12
N THR A 10 -29.49 8.12 41.60
CA THR A 10 -28.85 7.82 40.31
C THR A 10 -27.93 6.61 40.47
N ALA A 11 -28.29 5.49 39.86
CA ALA A 11 -27.40 4.35 39.68
C ALA A 11 -26.39 4.66 38.56
N LEU A 12 -25.10 4.70 38.89
CA LEU A 12 -24.00 4.68 37.92
C LEU A 12 -23.86 3.25 37.38
N ALA A 13 -24.19 3.05 36.12
CA ALA A 13 -23.86 1.81 35.42
C ALA A 13 -22.34 1.78 35.18
N MET A 14 -21.64 0.82 35.80
CA MET A 14 -20.26 0.50 35.45
C MET A 14 -20.25 -0.15 34.06
N VAL A 15 -19.63 0.54 33.09
CA VAL A 15 -19.30 -0.06 31.79
C VAL A 15 -18.15 -1.04 32.04
N PRO A 16 -18.19 -2.28 31.50
CA PRO A 16 -17.04 -3.17 31.55
C PRO A 16 -15.90 -2.52 30.77
N ASP A 17 -14.70 -2.48 31.38
CA ASP A 17 -13.46 -2.11 30.69
C ASP A 17 -13.34 -2.97 29.43
N ALA A 18 -13.46 -2.34 28.26
CA ALA A 18 -13.06 -2.96 27.01
C ALA A 18 -11.56 -3.21 27.13
N GLY A 19 -11.17 -4.50 27.19
CA GLY A 19 -9.80 -4.90 27.39
C GLY A 19 -8.85 -4.12 26.49
N SER A 20 -7.93 -3.39 27.10
CA SER A 20 -6.85 -2.70 26.42
C SER A 20 -6.13 -3.70 25.52
N ILE A 21 -6.20 -3.51 24.20
CA ILE A 21 -5.40 -4.27 23.25
C ILE A 21 -3.95 -3.90 23.57
N ALA A 22 -3.21 -4.84 24.16
CA ALA A 22 -1.86 -4.60 24.61
C ALA A 22 -0.99 -4.18 23.41
N ALA A 23 -0.33 -3.03 23.52
CA ALA A 23 0.67 -2.60 22.53
C ALA A 23 1.67 -3.74 22.30
N ILE A 24 2.05 -3.95 21.03
CA ILE A 24 3.02 -5.00 20.65
C ILE A 24 4.27 -4.78 21.49
N PRO A 25 4.67 -5.74 22.34
CA PRO A 25 5.57 -5.47 23.46
C PRO A 25 7.03 -5.32 23.04
N CYS A 26 7.39 -5.76 21.83
CA CYS A 26 8.76 -5.76 21.35
C CYS A 26 8.87 -5.87 19.83
N THR A 27 10.00 -5.40 19.32
CA THR A 27 10.45 -5.62 17.94
C THR A 27 11.79 -6.36 17.99
N VAL A 28 12.00 -7.34 17.11
CA VAL A 28 13.22 -8.13 16.98
C VAL A 28 13.77 -7.99 15.57
N ASP A 29 15.01 -7.56 15.45
CA ASP A 29 15.78 -7.57 14.21
C ASP A 29 16.76 -8.76 14.28
N TYR A 30 16.57 -9.77 13.43
CA TYR A 30 17.42 -10.95 13.36
C TYR A 30 18.21 -10.92 12.05
N LYS A 31 19.54 -10.85 12.16
CA LYS A 31 20.45 -10.75 11.02
C LYS A 31 21.51 -11.81 11.04
N VAL A 32 21.52 -12.67 10.02
CA VAL A 32 22.68 -13.52 9.71
C VAL A 32 23.81 -12.63 9.22
N GLN A 33 24.88 -12.54 10.01
CA GLN A 33 26.04 -11.69 9.74
C GLN A 33 27.03 -12.34 8.77
N ASN A 34 27.20 -13.65 8.90
CA ASN A 34 28.09 -14.46 8.07
C ASN A 34 27.57 -15.91 8.06
N GLU A 35 27.60 -16.56 6.89
CA GLU A 35 27.13 -17.93 6.70
C GLU A 35 28.12 -18.72 5.86
N TRP A 36 28.35 -19.98 6.21
CA TRP A 36 29.16 -20.95 5.48
C TRP A 36 28.46 -22.31 5.43
N SER A 37 29.05 -23.29 4.74
CA SER A 37 28.40 -24.56 4.37
C SER A 37 27.79 -25.38 5.51
N THR A 38 28.22 -25.16 6.76
CA THR A 38 27.78 -25.95 7.92
C THR A 38 27.45 -25.09 9.14
N GLY A 39 27.44 -23.76 9.00
CA GLY A 39 27.20 -22.87 10.13
C GLY A 39 27.08 -21.40 9.76
N PHE A 40 26.69 -20.60 10.74
CA PHE A 40 26.51 -19.16 10.59
C PHE A 40 26.72 -18.44 11.91
N THR A 41 26.92 -17.13 11.82
CA THR A 41 26.84 -16.21 12.95
C THR A 41 25.67 -15.25 12.74
N ALA A 42 24.87 -15.03 13.79
CA ALA A 42 23.75 -14.10 13.76
C ALA A 42 23.87 -13.03 14.86
N ASN A 43 23.31 -11.87 14.59
CA ASN A 43 23.09 -10.79 15.55
C ASN A 43 21.58 -10.58 15.69
N VAL A 44 21.12 -10.41 16.93
CA VAL A 44 19.72 -10.21 17.28
C VAL A 44 19.62 -8.93 18.11
N THR A 45 18.85 -7.95 17.60
CA THR A 45 18.52 -6.73 18.33
C THR A 45 17.07 -6.78 18.76
N VAL A 46 16.80 -6.55 20.04
CA VAL A 46 15.44 -6.53 20.60
C VAL A 46 15.15 -5.16 21.17
N THR A 47 14.12 -4.50 20.64
CA THR A 47 13.55 -3.25 21.16
C THR A 47 12.36 -3.57 22.05
N ASN A 48 12.33 -3.03 23.28
CA ASN A 48 11.18 -3.15 24.18
C ASN A 48 10.21 -2.00 23.94
N ASN A 49 9.00 -2.30 23.48
CA ASN A 49 7.93 -1.33 23.30
C ASN A 49 6.90 -1.38 24.44
N SER A 50 7.14 -2.24 25.44
CA SER A 50 6.32 -2.37 26.65
C SER A 50 6.94 -1.62 27.84
N ALA A 51 6.37 -1.78 29.03
CA ALA A 51 6.92 -1.23 30.27
C ALA A 51 8.40 -1.63 30.46
N ALA A 52 9.18 -0.77 31.13
CA ALA A 52 10.59 -1.02 31.40
C ALA A 52 10.81 -2.34 32.15
N LYS A 53 11.85 -3.07 31.77
CA LYS A 53 12.20 -4.39 32.31
C LYS A 53 13.55 -4.34 33.03
N SER A 54 13.68 -5.12 34.10
CA SER A 54 14.94 -5.29 34.85
C SER A 54 15.71 -6.57 34.47
N SER A 55 15.06 -7.46 33.73
CA SER A 55 15.63 -8.64 33.07
C SER A 55 14.87 -8.92 31.79
N TRP A 56 15.48 -9.65 30.85
CA TRP A 56 14.81 -10.03 29.60
C TRP A 56 15.19 -11.45 29.18
N ALA A 57 14.21 -12.17 28.63
CA ALA A 57 14.42 -13.46 27.98
C ALA A 57 13.70 -13.50 26.63
N VAL A 58 14.46 -13.72 25.57
CA VAL A 58 13.97 -13.84 24.19
C VAL A 58 13.94 -15.32 23.82
N LYS A 59 12.83 -15.80 23.26
CA LYS A 59 12.70 -17.17 22.79
C LYS A 59 12.24 -17.24 21.34
N TRP A 60 12.78 -18.19 20.60
CA TRP A 60 12.34 -18.56 19.25
C TRP A 60 12.51 -20.05 19.02
N ALA A 61 11.99 -20.56 17.92
CA ALA A 61 12.24 -21.92 17.48
C ALA A 61 12.71 -21.93 16.03
N TYR A 62 13.66 -22.81 15.71
CA TYR A 62 14.06 -23.07 14.34
C TYR A 62 13.08 -24.02 13.64
N GLY A 63 12.77 -23.74 12.37
CA GLY A 63 12.01 -24.66 11.52
C GLY A 63 12.87 -25.78 10.92
N GLY A 64 14.20 -25.66 10.98
CA GLY A 64 15.17 -26.61 10.47
C GLY A 64 15.98 -27.31 11.57
N ASN A 65 17.19 -27.71 11.22
CA ASN A 65 18.11 -28.43 12.10
C ASN A 65 19.20 -27.55 12.71
N GLN A 66 19.01 -26.22 12.73
CA GLN A 66 19.99 -25.30 13.28
C GLN A 66 20.25 -25.59 14.76
N GLN A 67 21.53 -25.61 15.16
CA GLN A 67 21.98 -25.84 16.54
C GLN A 67 22.98 -24.77 16.95
N VAL A 68 22.62 -23.96 17.95
CA VAL A 68 23.49 -22.92 18.54
C VAL A 68 24.68 -23.59 19.23
N THR A 69 25.88 -23.17 18.86
CA THR A 69 27.15 -23.71 19.37
C THR A 69 27.79 -22.79 20.41
N SER A 70 27.61 -21.48 20.30
CA SER A 70 28.14 -20.48 21.24
C SER A 70 27.37 -19.16 21.12
N GLY A 71 27.40 -18.33 22.16
CA GLY A 71 26.71 -17.03 22.20
C GLY A 71 27.51 -15.98 22.98
N TRP A 72 27.23 -14.70 22.73
CA TRP A 72 27.82 -13.57 23.44
C TRP A 72 26.78 -12.47 23.71
N ASN A 73 27.01 -11.68 24.76
CA ASN A 73 26.09 -10.67 25.29
C ASN A 73 24.71 -11.20 25.72
N ALA A 74 24.54 -12.52 25.77
CA ALA A 74 23.38 -13.22 26.28
C ALA A 74 23.74 -14.66 26.69
N LYS A 75 23.01 -15.21 27.66
CA LYS A 75 23.01 -16.64 27.99
C LYS A 75 22.09 -17.37 27.03
N VAL A 76 22.66 -17.98 25.98
CA VAL A 76 21.90 -18.69 24.96
C VAL A 76 21.90 -20.19 25.25
N THR A 77 20.72 -20.79 25.35
CA THR A 77 20.51 -22.23 25.51
C THR A 77 19.53 -22.74 24.47
N GLN A 78 19.67 -24.01 24.09
CA GLN A 78 18.79 -24.65 23.11
C GLN A 78 18.37 -26.04 23.58
N SER A 79 17.09 -26.37 23.38
CA SER A 79 16.53 -27.71 23.56
C SER A 79 15.69 -28.08 22.35
N GLY A 80 16.08 -29.13 21.62
CA GLY A 80 15.50 -29.44 20.32
C GLY A 80 15.66 -28.27 19.34
N THR A 81 14.55 -27.75 18.83
CA THR A 81 14.52 -26.56 17.96
C THR A 81 14.34 -25.25 18.72
N GLY A 82 13.98 -25.30 20.01
CA GLY A 82 13.67 -24.12 20.82
C GLY A 82 14.92 -23.49 21.42
N VAL A 83 15.14 -22.21 21.16
CA VAL A 83 16.25 -21.42 21.68
C VAL A 83 15.74 -20.39 22.68
N THR A 84 16.47 -20.22 23.78
CA THR A 84 16.26 -19.16 24.77
C THR A 84 17.54 -18.34 24.92
N ALA A 85 17.46 -17.02 24.73
CA ALA A 85 18.52 -16.07 25.03
C ALA A 85 18.08 -15.16 26.18
N ALA A 86 18.79 -15.23 27.31
CA ALA A 86 18.49 -14.41 28.49
C ALA A 86 19.62 -13.42 28.77
N ASN A 87 19.29 -12.32 29.45
CA ASN A 87 20.28 -11.32 29.84
C ASN A 87 21.43 -11.89 30.68
N GLU A 88 22.61 -11.30 30.50
CA GLU A 88 23.72 -11.44 31.41
C GLU A 88 23.49 -10.64 32.70
N THR A 89 24.36 -10.82 33.70
CA THR A 89 24.24 -10.12 34.98
C THR A 89 24.37 -8.59 34.86
N TYR A 90 24.96 -8.09 33.78
CA TYR A 90 25.26 -6.67 33.58
C TYR A 90 24.33 -5.95 32.60
N ASN A 91 23.48 -6.66 31.85
CA ASN A 91 22.67 -6.05 30.77
C ASN A 91 21.16 -6.36 30.87
N GLY A 92 20.65 -6.62 32.08
CA GLY A 92 19.23 -6.91 32.30
C GLY A 92 18.27 -5.72 32.14
N SER A 93 18.75 -4.49 32.32
CA SER A 93 17.90 -3.30 32.20
C SER A 93 17.55 -3.03 30.74
N LEU A 94 16.25 -3.01 30.44
CA LEU A 94 15.71 -2.74 29.10
C LEU A 94 14.52 -1.78 29.23
N PRO A 95 14.75 -0.45 29.15
CA PRO A 95 13.68 0.55 29.29
C PRO A 95 12.70 0.49 28.12
N THR A 96 11.53 1.11 28.28
CA THR A 96 10.58 1.32 27.17
C THR A 96 11.24 2.15 26.06
N GLY A 97 11.12 1.71 24.81
CA GLY A 97 11.84 2.22 23.65
C GLY A 97 13.33 1.85 23.59
N GLY A 98 13.86 1.19 24.63
CA GLY A 98 15.25 0.76 24.71
C GLY A 98 15.51 -0.50 23.89
N SER A 99 16.78 -0.72 23.52
CA SER A 99 17.21 -1.90 22.76
C SER A 99 18.39 -2.62 23.42
N VAL A 100 18.41 -3.95 23.28
CA VAL A 100 19.56 -4.81 23.59
C VAL A 100 19.96 -5.59 22.35
N SER A 101 21.25 -5.90 22.21
CA SER A 101 21.75 -6.72 21.10
C SER A 101 22.66 -7.82 21.60
N PHE A 102 22.48 -9.02 21.05
CA PHE A 102 23.31 -10.18 21.34
C PHE A 102 23.57 -10.98 20.07
N GLY A 103 24.61 -11.80 20.08
CA GLY A 103 24.93 -12.63 18.92
C GLY A 103 25.24 -14.07 19.31
N PHE A 104 25.22 -14.94 18.31
CA PHE A 104 25.55 -16.34 18.48
C PHE A 104 26.09 -16.95 17.20
N GLN A 105 26.79 -18.07 17.37
CA GLN A 105 27.18 -18.98 16.30
C GLN A 105 26.30 -20.22 16.36
N ALA A 106 25.88 -20.72 15.20
CA ALA A 106 25.12 -21.96 15.09
C ALA A 106 25.61 -22.80 13.92
N SER A 107 25.39 -24.10 14.02
CA SER A 107 25.56 -25.08 12.94
C SER A 107 24.23 -25.39 12.28
N TYR A 108 24.25 -25.82 11.01
CA TYR A 108 23.08 -26.30 10.28
C TYR A 108 23.52 -27.24 9.15
N SER A 109 22.57 -27.95 8.54
CA SER A 109 22.80 -28.57 7.23
C SER A 109 21.58 -28.40 6.32
N GLY A 110 21.81 -28.34 5.01
CA GLY A 110 20.74 -28.04 4.06
C GLY A 110 20.40 -26.56 4.03
N GLY A 111 19.17 -26.18 4.37
CA GLY A 111 18.71 -24.79 4.33
C GLY A 111 18.79 -24.10 5.70
N ASN A 112 19.21 -22.83 5.71
CA ASN A 112 19.23 -22.00 6.91
C ASN A 112 18.02 -21.06 6.99
N ALA A 113 16.82 -21.62 7.20
CA ALA A 113 15.61 -20.82 7.34
C ALA A 113 15.62 -19.94 8.59
N LEU A 114 15.28 -18.66 8.45
CA LEU A 114 15.20 -17.70 9.54
C LEU A 114 14.01 -18.00 10.47
N PRO A 115 14.12 -17.74 11.79
CA PRO A 115 12.98 -17.88 12.69
C PRO A 115 11.89 -16.84 12.38
N ALA A 116 10.63 -17.28 12.32
CA ALA A 116 9.49 -16.43 12.01
C ALA A 116 8.84 -15.78 13.25
N THR A 117 9.04 -16.35 14.44
CA THR A 117 8.37 -15.94 15.67
C THR A 117 9.37 -15.82 16.81
N PHE A 118 9.38 -14.65 17.45
CA PHE A 118 10.11 -14.40 18.68
C PHE A 118 9.13 -14.01 19.79
N THR A 119 9.47 -14.35 21.03
CA THR A 119 8.78 -13.87 22.22
C THR A 119 9.76 -13.20 23.18
N LEU A 120 9.35 -12.12 23.82
CA LEU A 120 10.04 -11.47 24.93
C LEU A 120 9.26 -11.74 26.21
N ASP A 121 9.86 -12.46 27.15
CA ASP A 121 9.25 -12.93 28.40
C ASP A 121 7.90 -13.64 28.19
N GLY A 122 7.76 -14.36 27.07
CA GLY A 122 6.56 -15.12 26.72
C GLY A 122 5.52 -14.37 25.90
N VAL A 123 5.76 -13.10 25.54
CA VAL A 123 4.86 -12.32 24.67
C VAL A 123 5.45 -12.12 23.28
N THR A 124 4.69 -12.35 22.22
CA THR A 124 5.16 -12.32 20.82
C THR A 124 5.63 -10.93 20.37
N CYS A 125 6.79 -10.87 19.70
CA CYS A 125 7.38 -9.67 19.11
C CYS A 125 7.09 -9.56 17.60
N ASN A 126 7.18 -8.35 17.05
CA ASN A 126 7.31 -8.14 15.61
C ASN A 126 8.74 -8.46 15.14
N VAL A 127 8.92 -9.03 13.95
CA VAL A 127 10.24 -9.49 13.46
C VAL A 127 10.60 -8.80 12.14
N ASP A 128 11.77 -8.16 12.09
CA ASP A 128 12.45 -7.77 10.85
C ASP A 128 13.56 -8.80 10.58
N SER A 129 13.53 -9.45 9.42
CA SER A 129 14.39 -10.61 9.10
C SER A 129 15.49 -10.31 8.08
N GLY A 130 15.74 -9.04 7.75
CA GLY A 130 17.06 -8.56 7.32
C GLY A 130 17.78 -9.16 6.10
N THR A 131 17.20 -10.07 5.30
CA THR A 131 17.90 -10.65 4.13
C THR A 131 17.14 -10.43 2.81
N GLY A 132 17.73 -9.60 1.95
CA GLY A 132 17.47 -9.58 0.51
C GLY A 132 18.37 -10.62 -0.18
N GLY A 133 17.78 -11.73 -0.63
CA GLY A 133 18.41 -12.80 -1.41
C GLY A 133 17.35 -13.77 -1.93
N PRO A 134 17.49 -14.33 -3.14
CA PRO A 134 16.36 -14.86 -3.91
C PRO A 134 15.82 -16.14 -3.28
N THR A 135 14.61 -16.07 -2.73
CA THR A 135 13.88 -17.28 -2.33
C THR A 135 13.38 -17.99 -3.59
N GLY A 136 13.92 -19.18 -3.81
CA GLY A 136 13.33 -20.17 -4.72
C GLY A 136 11.90 -20.53 -4.28
N PRO A 137 11.09 -21.07 -5.19
CA PRO A 137 9.66 -21.16 -5.02
C PRO A 137 9.32 -22.13 -3.88
N THR A 138 8.74 -21.61 -2.81
CA THR A 138 7.89 -22.42 -1.93
C THR A 138 6.69 -22.86 -2.74
N ASP A 139 6.61 -24.16 -3.01
CA ASP A 139 5.46 -24.84 -3.57
C ASP A 139 4.19 -24.49 -2.75
N PRO A 140 3.23 -23.73 -3.30
CA PRO A 140 1.96 -23.55 -2.65
C PRO A 140 1.19 -24.85 -2.88
N GLY A 141 1.02 -25.64 -1.81
CA GLY A 141 0.14 -26.80 -1.84
C GLY A 141 -1.17 -26.41 -2.53
N THR A 142 -1.45 -27.07 -3.66
CA THR A 142 -2.56 -26.74 -4.57
C THR A 142 -3.84 -26.53 -3.76
N PRO A 143 -4.33 -25.30 -3.60
CA PRO A 143 -5.65 -25.09 -3.04
C PRO A 143 -6.65 -25.71 -4.00
N GLY A 144 -7.68 -26.37 -3.47
CA GLY A 144 -8.79 -26.82 -4.30
C GLY A 144 -9.37 -25.64 -5.11
N PRO A 145 -10.06 -25.91 -6.23
CA PRO A 145 -10.77 -24.85 -6.96
C PRO A 145 -11.65 -24.05 -5.98
N GLY A 146 -11.37 -22.75 -5.82
CA GLY A 146 -12.19 -21.84 -5.03
C GLY A 146 -11.74 -21.50 -3.60
N SER A 147 -10.54 -21.89 -3.13
CA SER A 147 -9.98 -21.31 -1.90
C SER A 147 -8.96 -20.21 -2.20
N ARG A 148 -9.12 -19.05 -1.55
CA ARG A 148 -8.21 -17.91 -1.70
C ARG A 148 -6.80 -18.28 -1.26
N VAL A 149 -5.83 -18.14 -2.17
CA VAL A 149 -4.40 -18.11 -1.81
C VAL A 149 -4.03 -16.86 -1.03
N ASP A 150 -2.92 -16.92 -0.29
CA ASP A 150 -2.40 -15.77 0.48
C ASP A 150 -1.94 -14.62 -0.42
N ASN A 151 -1.18 -14.91 -1.48
CA ASN A 151 -0.79 -13.93 -2.49
C ASN A 151 -1.30 -14.37 -3.87
N PRO A 152 -2.25 -13.64 -4.50
CA PRO A 152 -2.81 -14.02 -5.80
C PRO A 152 -1.79 -13.96 -6.95
N TYR A 153 -0.73 -13.15 -6.82
CA TYR A 153 0.31 -13.00 -7.84
C TYR A 153 1.39 -14.09 -7.77
N ALA A 154 1.56 -14.76 -6.63
CA ALA A 154 2.55 -15.81 -6.47
C ALA A 154 2.26 -16.99 -7.41
N GLY A 155 3.25 -17.32 -8.26
CA GLY A 155 3.18 -18.42 -9.22
C GLY A 155 2.19 -18.22 -10.37
N ALA A 156 1.62 -17.01 -10.54
CA ALA A 156 0.64 -16.72 -11.57
C ALA A 156 1.21 -15.84 -12.68
N LYS A 157 0.71 -16.04 -13.91
CA LYS A 157 0.80 -15.02 -14.96
C LYS A 157 -0.12 -13.86 -14.60
N VAL A 158 0.09 -12.70 -15.19
CA VAL A 158 -0.82 -11.57 -15.09
C VAL A 158 -1.31 -11.20 -16.48
N TYR A 159 -2.59 -10.89 -16.59
CA TYR A 159 -3.27 -10.58 -17.85
C TYR A 159 -2.65 -9.36 -18.55
N VAL A 160 -2.30 -9.53 -19.82
CA VAL A 160 -1.85 -8.43 -20.69
C VAL A 160 -3.06 -7.91 -21.45
N ASN A 161 -3.48 -6.67 -21.19
CA ASN A 161 -4.60 -6.05 -21.88
C ASN A 161 -4.28 -5.84 -23.37
N PRO A 162 -4.95 -6.52 -24.31
CA PRO A 162 -4.69 -6.35 -25.74
C PRO A 162 -4.94 -4.94 -26.27
N ASP A 163 -5.87 -4.18 -25.67
CA ASP A 163 -6.18 -2.81 -26.15
C ASP A 163 -5.05 -1.84 -25.83
N TRP A 164 -4.53 -1.90 -24.60
CA TRP A 164 -3.34 -1.14 -24.21
C TRP A 164 -2.09 -1.63 -24.94
N SER A 165 -1.92 -2.95 -25.06
CA SER A 165 -0.78 -3.56 -25.76
C SER A 165 -0.66 -3.05 -27.20
N ALA A 166 -1.78 -2.96 -27.93
CA ALA A 166 -1.81 -2.42 -29.28
C ALA A 166 -1.42 -0.93 -29.33
N LYS A 167 -1.91 -0.10 -28.41
CA LYS A 167 -1.53 1.32 -28.31
C LYS A 167 -0.04 1.48 -28.02
N ALA A 168 0.48 0.76 -27.03
CA ALA A 168 1.90 0.79 -26.69
C ALA A 168 2.78 0.31 -27.84
N ALA A 169 2.40 -0.78 -28.53
CA ALA A 169 3.17 -1.31 -29.67
C ALA A 169 3.18 -0.36 -30.88
N ALA A 170 2.19 0.52 -31.00
CA ALA A 170 2.13 1.52 -32.07
C ALA A 170 3.12 2.68 -31.84
N GLU A 171 3.61 2.87 -30.62
CA GLU A 171 4.61 3.91 -30.34
C GLU A 171 6.04 3.46 -30.68
N PRO A 172 6.91 4.38 -31.15
CA PRO A 172 8.32 4.09 -31.38
C PRO A 172 9.02 3.51 -30.15
N GLY A 173 9.43 2.25 -30.24
CA GLY A 173 10.09 1.53 -29.14
C GLY A 173 9.15 0.97 -28.07
N GLY A 174 7.83 1.18 -28.19
CA GLY A 174 6.84 0.71 -27.21
C GLY A 174 6.63 -0.81 -27.21
N SER A 175 7.10 -1.52 -28.24
CA SER A 175 7.19 -2.99 -28.23
C SER A 175 7.99 -3.57 -27.06
N ARG A 176 8.84 -2.77 -26.41
CA ARG A 176 9.59 -3.16 -25.20
C ARG A 176 8.71 -3.30 -23.95
N ILE A 177 7.52 -2.70 -23.96
CA ILE A 177 6.60 -2.70 -22.82
C ILE A 177 5.22 -3.24 -23.17
N SER A 178 4.86 -3.34 -24.45
CA SER A 178 3.51 -3.74 -24.86
C SER A 178 3.06 -5.12 -24.37
N ASN A 179 3.99 -6.00 -23.99
CA ASN A 179 3.68 -7.31 -23.41
C ASN A 179 3.68 -7.31 -21.86
N GLN A 180 3.63 -6.14 -21.23
CA GLN A 180 3.50 -6.02 -19.77
C GLN A 180 2.03 -5.97 -19.35
N PRO A 181 1.68 -6.55 -18.19
CA PRO A 181 0.30 -6.53 -17.69
C PRO A 181 -0.04 -5.16 -17.11
N THR A 182 -1.25 -4.67 -17.37
CA THR A 182 -1.75 -3.38 -16.87
C THR A 182 -3.15 -3.53 -16.26
N GLY A 183 -3.54 -2.60 -15.38
CA GLY A 183 -4.90 -2.53 -14.83
C GLY A 183 -5.96 -2.29 -15.90
N ILE A 184 -7.14 -2.88 -15.71
CA ILE A 184 -8.37 -2.60 -16.47
C ILE A 184 -9.21 -1.66 -15.63
N TRP A 185 -9.49 -0.46 -16.15
CA TRP A 185 -10.22 0.56 -15.41
C TRP A 185 -11.71 0.46 -15.69
N LEU A 186 -12.47 0.20 -14.63
CA LEU A 186 -13.92 0.36 -14.62
C LEU A 186 -14.19 1.76 -14.04
N ASP A 187 -14.01 2.77 -14.88
CA ASP A 187 -14.07 4.20 -14.51
C ASP A 187 -15.44 4.84 -14.81
N ARG A 188 -16.43 4.02 -15.20
CA ARG A 188 -17.83 4.37 -15.48
C ARG A 188 -18.65 3.10 -15.71
N ILE A 189 -19.96 3.16 -15.53
CA ILE A 189 -20.91 2.06 -15.82
C ILE A 189 -20.74 1.53 -17.24
N ALA A 190 -20.53 2.41 -18.23
CA ALA A 190 -20.33 2.00 -19.62
C ALA A 190 -19.12 1.06 -19.82
N ALA A 191 -18.06 1.20 -19.01
CA ALA A 191 -16.86 0.36 -19.11
C ALA A 191 -17.15 -1.12 -18.77
N ILE A 192 -18.22 -1.40 -18.02
CA ILE A 192 -18.61 -2.78 -17.65
C ILE A 192 -19.00 -3.57 -18.90
N THR A 193 -19.81 -2.97 -19.79
CA THR A 193 -20.27 -3.63 -21.03
C THR A 193 -19.37 -3.35 -22.22
N GLY A 194 -18.55 -2.31 -22.14
CA GLY A 194 -17.63 -1.87 -23.19
C GLY A 194 -18.06 -0.55 -23.80
N THR A 195 -17.11 0.13 -24.42
CA THR A 195 -17.33 1.40 -25.10
C THR A 195 -17.00 1.27 -26.59
N SER A 196 -17.15 2.35 -27.35
CA SER A 196 -16.73 2.36 -28.77
C SER A 196 -15.22 2.14 -28.96
N THR A 197 -14.41 2.40 -27.92
CA THR A 197 -12.95 2.41 -28.00
C THR A 197 -12.26 1.41 -27.08
N GLY A 198 -13.01 0.68 -26.25
CA GLY A 198 -12.46 -0.26 -25.28
C GLY A 198 -13.41 -1.41 -24.98
N ARG A 199 -12.84 -2.60 -24.79
CA ARG A 199 -13.63 -3.80 -24.50
C ARG A 199 -14.26 -3.76 -23.09
N GLY A 200 -15.41 -4.40 -22.94
CA GLY A 200 -16.07 -4.55 -21.64
C GLY A 200 -15.42 -5.60 -20.74
N LEU A 201 -15.86 -5.67 -19.48
CA LEU A 201 -15.31 -6.57 -18.47
C LEU A 201 -15.37 -8.05 -18.90
N ARG A 202 -16.50 -8.54 -19.41
CA ARG A 202 -16.62 -9.93 -19.91
C ARG A 202 -15.61 -10.24 -21.02
N ALA A 203 -15.40 -9.30 -21.94
CA ALA A 203 -14.45 -9.48 -23.03
C ALA A 203 -12.99 -9.51 -22.53
N HIS A 204 -12.66 -8.75 -21.48
CA HIS A 204 -11.36 -8.85 -20.81
C HIS A 204 -11.16 -10.23 -20.17
N LEU A 205 -12.16 -10.71 -19.42
CA LEU A 205 -12.07 -12.01 -18.74
C LEU A 205 -11.99 -13.17 -19.74
N ASP A 206 -12.69 -13.09 -20.87
CA ASP A 206 -12.59 -14.07 -21.97
C ASP A 206 -11.19 -14.09 -22.60
N ALA A 207 -10.61 -12.91 -22.83
CA ALA A 207 -9.23 -12.80 -23.29
C ALA A 207 -8.25 -13.34 -22.25
N ALA A 208 -8.51 -13.13 -20.95
CA ALA A 208 -7.69 -13.66 -19.87
C ALA A 208 -7.75 -15.19 -19.82
N LEU A 209 -8.93 -15.81 -19.94
CA LEU A 209 -9.04 -17.27 -20.05
C LEU A 209 -8.22 -17.83 -21.22
N THR A 210 -8.21 -17.10 -22.35
CA THR A 210 -7.40 -17.47 -23.52
C THR A 210 -5.89 -17.39 -23.21
N GLN A 211 -5.43 -16.32 -22.55
CA GLN A 211 -4.01 -16.16 -22.18
C GLN A 211 -3.56 -17.09 -21.04
N LYS A 212 -4.48 -17.46 -20.14
CA LYS A 212 -4.25 -18.37 -19.01
C LYS A 212 -3.64 -19.69 -19.50
N GLY A 213 -4.25 -20.28 -20.53
CA GLY A 213 -3.91 -21.64 -20.96
C GLY A 213 -4.09 -22.61 -19.79
N SER A 214 -3.05 -23.40 -19.48
CA SER A 214 -3.06 -24.33 -18.35
C SER A 214 -2.50 -23.77 -17.03
N GLY A 215 -1.97 -22.55 -17.02
CA GLY A 215 -1.34 -21.95 -15.84
C GLY A 215 -2.31 -21.12 -15.00
N GLU A 216 -1.82 -20.52 -13.91
CA GLU A 216 -2.59 -19.55 -13.12
C GLU A 216 -2.53 -18.15 -13.76
N MET A 217 -3.63 -17.39 -13.68
CA MET A 217 -3.70 -16.03 -14.23
C MET A 217 -4.41 -15.07 -13.29
N VAL A 218 -3.76 -13.95 -13.02
CA VAL A 218 -4.33 -12.78 -12.35
C VAL A 218 -4.86 -11.79 -13.38
N VAL A 219 -6.08 -11.30 -13.16
CA VAL A 219 -6.65 -10.14 -13.86
C VAL A 219 -6.69 -8.97 -12.87
N GLN A 220 -6.11 -7.83 -13.26
CA GLN A 220 -6.06 -6.62 -12.43
C GLN A 220 -7.17 -5.66 -12.87
N LEU A 221 -8.08 -5.33 -11.97
CA LEU A 221 -9.17 -4.38 -12.18
C LEU A 221 -8.97 -3.16 -11.26
N VAL A 222 -9.42 -2.00 -11.73
CA VAL A 222 -9.60 -0.79 -10.93
C VAL A 222 -11.08 -0.51 -10.87
N VAL A 223 -11.67 -0.70 -9.69
CA VAL A 223 -13.09 -0.38 -9.41
C VAL A 223 -13.12 1.05 -8.94
N TYR A 224 -13.63 1.97 -9.76
CA TYR A 224 -13.43 3.39 -9.55
C TYR A 224 -14.59 4.22 -10.10
N ASP A 225 -15.71 4.23 -9.39
CA ASP A 225 -16.87 5.03 -9.79
C ASP A 225 -17.71 5.49 -8.60
N LEU A 226 -17.08 5.69 -7.43
CA LEU A 226 -17.79 6.20 -6.25
C LEU A 226 -18.64 7.44 -6.56
N PRO A 227 -19.82 7.61 -5.91
CA PRO A 227 -20.56 8.86 -5.95
C PRO A 227 -19.70 10.03 -5.50
N GLY A 228 -19.66 11.12 -6.26
CA GLY A 228 -18.80 12.27 -5.97
C GLY A 228 -17.30 11.93 -5.99
N ARG A 229 -16.89 11.02 -6.88
CA ARG A 229 -15.50 10.60 -7.11
C ARG A 229 -14.53 11.78 -7.18
N ASP A 230 -13.31 11.56 -6.67
CA ASP A 230 -12.22 12.53 -6.65
C ASP A 230 -12.61 13.87 -6.04
N CYS A 231 -13.18 13.86 -4.84
CA CYS A 231 -13.76 15.06 -4.24
C CYS A 231 -12.76 16.24 -4.08
N SER A 232 -11.45 16.02 -4.24
CA SER A 232 -10.40 17.04 -4.23
C SER A 232 -9.81 17.42 -5.59
N ALA A 233 -10.27 16.79 -6.67
CA ALA A 233 -9.84 17.01 -8.05
C ALA A 233 -11.05 17.21 -8.99
N LEU A 234 -10.79 17.53 -10.25
CA LEU A 234 -11.80 17.77 -11.29
C LEU A 234 -11.58 16.96 -12.58
N ALA A 235 -10.39 16.37 -12.79
CA ALA A 235 -9.98 15.82 -14.08
C ALA A 235 -10.69 14.50 -14.38
N SER A 236 -10.99 13.76 -13.33
CA SER A 236 -11.61 12.45 -13.34
C SER A 236 -12.95 12.47 -12.61
N ASN A 237 -13.63 13.63 -12.49
CA ASN A 237 -14.97 13.72 -11.89
C ASN A 237 -15.87 12.59 -12.40
N GLY A 238 -16.31 11.73 -11.47
CA GLY A 238 -17.11 10.54 -11.77
C GLY A 238 -18.48 10.90 -12.33
N GLU A 239 -19.09 9.97 -13.07
CA GLU A 239 -20.42 10.19 -13.66
C GLU A 239 -21.55 10.19 -12.62
N LEU A 240 -21.25 9.72 -11.40
CA LEU A 240 -22.18 9.66 -10.28
C LEU A 240 -22.03 10.88 -9.38
N GLY A 241 -23.10 11.66 -9.25
CA GLY A 241 -23.20 12.77 -8.32
C GLY A 241 -23.10 12.32 -6.85
N PRO A 242 -22.85 13.24 -5.91
CA PRO A 242 -22.49 12.92 -4.52
C PRO A 242 -23.56 12.15 -3.73
N THR A 243 -24.82 12.16 -4.19
CA THR A 243 -25.96 11.48 -3.55
C THR A 243 -26.36 10.17 -4.24
N GLU A 244 -25.70 9.77 -5.33
CA GLU A 244 -26.13 8.65 -6.18
C GLU A 244 -25.61 7.28 -5.72
N ILE A 245 -25.56 7.04 -4.39
CA ILE A 245 -25.06 5.79 -3.81
C ILE A 245 -25.86 4.56 -4.26
N ASP A 246 -27.16 4.67 -4.46
CA ASP A 246 -27.99 3.56 -4.92
C ASP A 246 -27.65 3.17 -6.37
N LYS A 247 -27.32 4.15 -7.22
CA LYS A 247 -26.89 3.92 -8.60
C LYS A 247 -25.52 3.24 -8.63
N TYR A 248 -24.57 3.68 -7.80
CA TYR A 248 -23.28 3.01 -7.62
C TYR A 248 -23.46 1.54 -7.21
N LYS A 249 -24.31 1.27 -6.21
CA LYS A 249 -24.58 -0.10 -5.74
C LYS A 249 -25.20 -0.96 -6.85
N THR A 250 -26.29 -0.49 -7.46
CA THR A 250 -27.16 -1.33 -8.33
C THR A 250 -26.79 -1.34 -9.80
N GLN A 251 -26.10 -0.31 -10.30
CA GLN A 251 -25.75 -0.17 -11.73
C GLN A 251 -24.25 -0.29 -11.99
N PHE A 252 -23.41 -0.17 -10.95
CA PHE A 252 -21.97 -0.33 -11.08
C PHE A 252 -21.46 -1.59 -10.37
N ILE A 253 -21.55 -1.67 -9.03
CA ILE A 253 -21.01 -2.81 -8.26
C ILE A 253 -21.77 -4.11 -8.52
N ASP A 254 -23.11 -4.11 -8.49
CA ASP A 254 -23.92 -5.31 -8.69
C ASP A 254 -23.65 -5.99 -10.06
N PRO A 255 -23.63 -5.26 -11.19
CA PRO A 255 -23.29 -5.85 -12.49
C PRO A 255 -21.84 -6.38 -12.56
N ILE A 256 -20.87 -5.69 -11.94
CA ILE A 256 -19.49 -6.19 -11.84
C ILE A 256 -19.49 -7.51 -11.08
N ALA A 257 -20.05 -7.55 -9.86
CA ALA A 257 -20.10 -8.75 -9.03
C ALA A 257 -20.78 -9.93 -9.76
N ALA A 258 -21.88 -9.68 -10.47
CA ALA A 258 -22.57 -10.70 -11.27
C ALA A 258 -21.71 -11.26 -12.42
N ILE A 259 -20.86 -10.42 -13.03
CA ILE A 259 -19.90 -10.88 -14.05
C ILE A 259 -18.78 -11.70 -13.40
N LEU A 260 -18.20 -11.21 -12.31
CA LEU A 260 -17.06 -11.87 -11.66
C LEU A 260 -17.45 -13.21 -11.03
N ALA A 261 -18.69 -13.35 -10.55
CA ALA A 261 -19.22 -14.58 -9.96
C ALA A 261 -19.63 -15.64 -10.99
N ASP A 262 -19.60 -15.33 -12.29
CA ASP A 262 -19.91 -16.29 -13.34
C ASP A 262 -18.94 -17.49 -13.27
N PRO A 263 -19.43 -18.74 -13.12
CA PRO A 263 -18.58 -19.92 -13.00
C PRO A 263 -17.57 -20.09 -14.14
N LYS A 264 -17.82 -19.49 -15.31
CA LYS A 264 -16.86 -19.42 -16.43
C LYS A 264 -15.50 -18.87 -16.01
N TYR A 265 -15.47 -17.92 -15.08
CA TYR A 265 -14.26 -17.21 -14.66
C TYR A 265 -13.65 -17.72 -13.35
N ALA A 266 -14.23 -18.76 -12.73
CA ALA A 266 -13.79 -19.29 -11.43
C ALA A 266 -12.31 -19.76 -11.40
N SER A 267 -11.69 -19.99 -12.57
CA SER A 267 -10.29 -20.38 -12.70
C SER A 267 -9.29 -19.21 -12.82
N LEU A 268 -9.80 -17.97 -12.93
CA LEU A 268 -8.99 -16.75 -12.88
C LEU A 268 -8.87 -16.28 -11.43
N ARG A 269 -7.77 -15.62 -11.09
CA ARG A 269 -7.65 -14.81 -9.87
C ARG A 269 -7.95 -13.37 -10.25
N ILE A 270 -8.85 -12.70 -9.56
CA ILE A 270 -9.28 -11.35 -9.93
C ILE A 270 -8.91 -10.39 -8.82
N VAL A 271 -7.97 -9.49 -9.09
CA VAL A 271 -7.49 -8.49 -8.13
C VAL A 271 -8.17 -7.16 -8.42
N ASN A 272 -8.84 -6.60 -7.41
CA ASN A 272 -9.46 -5.28 -7.50
C ASN A 272 -8.63 -4.27 -6.71
N ALA A 273 -8.13 -3.22 -7.35
CA ALA A 273 -7.83 -1.96 -6.68
C ALA A 273 -9.16 -1.24 -6.43
N VAL A 274 -9.55 -1.09 -5.16
CA VAL A 274 -10.86 -0.57 -4.78
C VAL A 274 -10.76 0.92 -4.50
N GLU A 275 -11.43 1.70 -5.36
CA GLU A 275 -11.77 3.10 -5.22
C GLU A 275 -10.58 3.98 -4.85
N ILE A 276 -9.71 4.21 -5.84
CA ILE A 276 -8.57 5.11 -5.70
C ILE A 276 -9.02 6.55 -5.39
N ASP A 277 -8.12 7.34 -4.80
CA ASP A 277 -8.35 8.76 -4.51
C ASP A 277 -9.69 9.05 -3.79
N SER A 278 -10.07 8.17 -2.86
CA SER A 278 -11.37 8.23 -2.16
C SER A 278 -11.22 8.50 -0.66
N LEU A 279 -11.18 7.46 0.18
CA LEU A 279 -11.20 7.53 1.64
C LEU A 279 -10.13 8.44 2.24
N PRO A 280 -8.87 8.48 1.75
CA PRO A 280 -7.86 9.36 2.34
C PRO A 280 -8.17 10.86 2.17
N ASN A 281 -9.01 11.25 1.20
CA ASN A 281 -9.52 12.63 1.08
C ASN A 281 -10.35 13.04 2.30
N LEU A 282 -11.08 12.10 2.92
CA LEU A 282 -11.92 12.40 4.09
C LEU A 282 -11.09 12.70 5.35
N VAL A 283 -9.81 12.32 5.35
CA VAL A 283 -8.84 12.65 6.40
C VAL A 283 -8.15 13.99 6.10
N THR A 284 -7.71 14.16 4.86
CA THR A 284 -6.75 15.21 4.49
C THR A 284 -7.38 16.45 3.88
N ASN A 285 -8.57 16.34 3.28
CA ASN A 285 -9.18 17.40 2.47
C ASN A 285 -10.58 17.80 2.98
N THR A 286 -10.80 17.76 4.30
CA THR A 286 -12.07 18.15 4.94
C THR A 286 -11.88 19.05 6.15
N GLY A 287 -12.97 19.67 6.59
CA GLY A 287 -13.04 20.47 7.81
C GLY A 287 -12.24 21.77 7.72
N SER A 288 -11.54 22.11 8.80
CA SER A 288 -10.78 23.37 8.90
C SER A 288 -9.36 23.30 8.32
N ARG A 289 -8.98 22.18 7.68
CA ARG A 289 -7.65 22.03 7.09
C ARG A 289 -7.48 23.03 5.94
N PRO A 290 -6.28 23.62 5.75
CA PRO A 290 -6.00 24.50 4.60
C PRO A 290 -6.22 23.84 3.23
N THR A 291 -6.16 22.51 3.20
CA THR A 291 -6.34 21.66 2.03
C THR A 291 -7.81 21.31 1.75
N ALA A 292 -8.73 21.65 2.67
CA ALA A 292 -10.14 21.28 2.60
C ALA A 292 -10.85 21.80 1.35
N VAL A 293 -11.82 21.02 0.88
CA VAL A 293 -12.67 21.36 -0.27
C VAL A 293 -14.12 21.00 0.03
N PRO A 294 -15.09 21.83 -0.40
CA PRO A 294 -16.51 21.60 -0.08
C PRO A 294 -17.04 20.24 -0.56
N ALA A 295 -16.56 19.73 -1.69
CA ALA A 295 -17.00 18.44 -2.22
C ALA A 295 -16.60 17.28 -1.27
N CYS A 296 -15.40 17.30 -0.70
CA CYS A 296 -14.99 16.28 0.27
C CYS A 296 -15.76 16.42 1.59
N ASP A 297 -16.09 17.64 2.02
CA ASP A 297 -16.95 17.84 3.19
C ASP A 297 -18.35 17.24 2.98
N VAL A 298 -18.91 17.38 1.78
CA VAL A 298 -20.17 16.72 1.40
C VAL A 298 -20.04 15.20 1.49
N MET A 299 -18.97 14.62 0.93
CA MET A 299 -18.75 13.17 0.95
C MET A 299 -18.50 12.62 2.36
N LYS A 300 -17.86 13.40 3.22
CA LYS A 300 -17.69 13.07 4.64
C LYS A 300 -19.03 13.13 5.38
N ALA A 301 -19.81 14.18 5.14
CA ALA A 301 -21.08 14.39 5.83
C ALA A 301 -22.15 13.35 5.45
N ASN A 302 -22.20 12.92 4.19
CA ASN A 302 -23.17 11.92 3.73
C ASN A 302 -22.70 10.45 3.97
N GLY A 303 -21.39 10.26 4.18
CA GLY A 303 -20.74 8.97 4.43
C GLY A 303 -20.65 8.06 3.19
N ASN A 304 -20.88 8.57 1.99
CA ASN A 304 -21.04 7.74 0.78
C ASN A 304 -19.73 7.10 0.29
N TYR A 305 -18.55 7.67 0.59
CA TYR A 305 -17.29 6.96 0.33
C TYR A 305 -17.15 5.73 1.22
N VAL A 306 -17.36 5.86 2.54
CA VAL A 306 -17.29 4.74 3.50
C VAL A 306 -18.32 3.66 3.15
N LYS A 307 -19.57 4.07 2.85
CA LYS A 307 -20.63 3.13 2.43
C LYS A 307 -20.32 2.47 1.09
N GLY A 308 -19.87 3.23 0.09
CA GLY A 308 -19.58 2.71 -1.24
C GLY A 308 -18.42 1.71 -1.24
N VAL A 309 -17.33 2.03 -0.52
CA VAL A 309 -16.21 1.10 -0.36
C VAL A 309 -16.63 -0.13 0.43
N GLY A 310 -17.34 0.01 1.55
CA GLY A 310 -17.85 -1.14 2.30
C GLY A 310 -18.77 -2.04 1.48
N TYR A 311 -19.67 -1.46 0.68
CA TYR A 311 -20.53 -2.23 -0.20
C TYR A 311 -19.76 -2.99 -1.29
N ALA A 312 -18.77 -2.33 -1.93
CA ALA A 312 -17.91 -2.98 -2.91
C ALA A 312 -17.11 -4.12 -2.29
N LEU A 313 -16.50 -3.91 -1.12
CA LEU A 313 -15.76 -4.93 -0.39
C LEU A 313 -16.62 -6.14 -0.06
N ASN A 314 -17.80 -5.94 0.52
CA ASN A 314 -18.73 -7.03 0.84
C ASN A 314 -19.12 -7.84 -0.41
N LYS A 315 -19.57 -7.14 -1.47
CA LYS A 315 -20.15 -7.79 -2.65
C LYS A 315 -19.10 -8.50 -3.50
N LEU A 316 -17.94 -7.88 -3.69
CA LEU A 316 -16.83 -8.47 -4.45
C LEU A 316 -16.07 -9.49 -3.59
N GLY A 317 -15.96 -9.25 -2.28
CA GLY A 317 -15.37 -10.13 -1.28
C GLY A 317 -16.16 -11.42 -1.03
N ALA A 318 -17.44 -11.48 -1.37
CA ALA A 318 -18.20 -12.73 -1.37
C ALA A 318 -17.78 -13.72 -2.47
N ILE A 319 -17.02 -13.27 -3.48
CA ILE A 319 -16.65 -14.08 -4.65
C ILE A 319 -15.31 -14.82 -4.38
N PRO A 320 -15.26 -16.17 -4.43
CA PRO A 320 -14.12 -16.93 -3.90
C PRO A 320 -12.77 -16.68 -4.59
N ASN A 321 -12.78 -16.28 -5.85
CA ASN A 321 -11.57 -16.02 -6.65
C ASN A 321 -11.26 -14.52 -6.82
N VAL A 322 -11.94 -13.65 -6.07
CA VAL A 322 -11.70 -12.20 -6.03
C VAL A 322 -10.85 -11.82 -4.83
N TYR A 323 -9.95 -10.85 -5.01
CA TYR A 323 -9.00 -10.35 -4.04
C TYR A 323 -9.05 -8.82 -4.02
N ASN A 324 -9.61 -8.23 -2.97
CA ASN A 324 -9.75 -6.78 -2.87
C ASN A 324 -8.50 -6.17 -2.22
N TYR A 325 -7.89 -5.21 -2.91
CA TYR A 325 -6.83 -4.35 -2.38
C TYR A 325 -7.38 -2.92 -2.31
N VAL A 326 -7.57 -2.40 -1.10
CA VAL A 326 -8.09 -1.04 -0.92
C VAL A 326 -7.00 -0.04 -1.24
N ASP A 327 -7.33 1.02 -2.00
CA ASP A 327 -6.36 2.08 -2.24
C ASP A 327 -6.00 2.80 -0.94
N ALA A 328 -4.70 3.02 -0.77
CA ALA A 328 -4.13 3.63 0.42
C ALA A 328 -3.21 4.80 0.04
N GLY A 329 -3.54 5.55 -1.01
CA GLY A 329 -2.82 6.74 -1.41
C GLY A 329 -1.33 6.48 -1.67
N HIS A 330 -0.47 7.37 -1.21
CA HIS A 330 0.98 7.26 -1.35
C HIS A 330 1.70 8.03 -0.23
N HIS A 331 3.00 7.83 -0.07
CA HIS A 331 3.75 8.42 1.05
C HIS A 331 3.70 9.95 1.05
N GLY A 332 3.80 10.55 -0.14
CA GLY A 332 3.71 12.00 -0.38
C GLY A 332 2.33 12.62 -0.15
N TRP A 333 1.35 11.82 0.28
CA TRP A 333 0.03 12.29 0.73
C TRP A 333 -0.21 11.95 2.20
N LEU A 334 0.09 10.72 2.61
CA LEU A 334 -0.37 10.16 3.87
C LEU A 334 0.76 9.82 4.85
N GLY A 335 2.01 10.09 4.48
CA GLY A 335 3.20 9.76 5.26
C GLY A 335 3.47 10.65 6.49
N TRP A 336 2.63 11.66 6.73
CA TRP A 336 2.71 12.52 7.91
C TRP A 336 1.96 11.92 9.09
N ASP A 337 2.47 12.17 10.31
CA ASP A 337 1.94 11.60 11.55
C ASP A 337 0.43 11.88 11.74
N ASP A 338 -0.03 13.07 11.34
CA ASP A 338 -1.43 13.51 11.47
C ASP A 338 -2.37 12.95 10.39
N ASN A 339 -1.83 12.30 9.36
CA ASN A 339 -2.58 11.66 8.28
C ASN A 339 -2.51 10.13 8.38
N PHE A 340 -1.37 9.58 8.78
CA PHE A 340 -1.05 8.17 8.66
C PHE A 340 -1.99 7.25 9.45
N ALA A 341 -2.06 7.43 10.78
CA ALA A 341 -2.93 6.63 11.63
C ALA A 341 -4.43 6.88 11.38
N PRO A 342 -4.90 8.14 11.22
CA PRO A 342 -6.29 8.40 10.85
C PRO A 342 -6.71 7.78 9.51
N THR A 343 -5.78 7.66 8.54
CA THR A 343 -6.05 6.96 7.28
C THR A 343 -6.28 5.47 7.52
N ALA A 344 -5.42 4.81 8.30
CA ALA A 344 -5.62 3.40 8.64
C ALA A 344 -6.98 3.17 9.34
N GLN A 345 -7.40 4.11 10.19
CA GLN A 345 -8.71 4.04 10.85
C GLN A 345 -9.87 4.16 9.87
N ILE A 346 -9.87 5.16 8.96
CA ILE A 346 -11.00 5.32 8.03
C ILE A 346 -11.08 4.17 7.01
N LEU A 347 -9.94 3.57 6.66
CA LEU A 347 -9.89 2.35 5.84
C LEU A 347 -10.55 1.17 6.58
N HIS A 348 -10.29 1.03 7.89
CA HIS A 348 -10.94 0.02 8.73
C HIS A 348 -12.46 0.28 8.87
N ASP A 349 -12.86 1.53 9.08
CA ASP A 349 -14.27 1.91 9.18
C ASP A 349 -15.03 1.54 7.89
N ALA A 350 -14.44 1.76 6.72
CA ALA A 350 -15.00 1.33 5.44
C ALA A 350 -15.04 -0.20 5.28
N ALA A 351 -13.98 -0.90 5.69
CA ALA A 351 -13.91 -2.37 5.65
C ALA A 351 -14.84 -3.07 6.64
N THR A 352 -15.54 -2.33 7.49
CA THR A 352 -16.53 -2.83 8.45
C THR A 352 -17.92 -2.20 8.25
N ALA A 353 -18.11 -1.46 7.16
CA ALA A 353 -19.37 -0.84 6.78
C ALA A 353 -20.16 -1.73 5.80
N GLU A 354 -21.48 -1.52 5.73
CA GLU A 354 -22.35 -2.12 4.70
C GLU A 354 -22.26 -3.66 4.60
N GLY A 355 -21.97 -4.32 5.73
CA GLY A 355 -21.84 -5.77 5.85
C GLY A 355 -20.48 -6.33 5.44
N ALA A 356 -19.52 -5.49 5.03
CA ALA A 356 -18.15 -5.92 4.86
C ALA A 356 -17.51 -6.25 6.21
N THR A 357 -16.49 -7.10 6.14
CA THR A 357 -15.58 -7.41 7.23
C THR A 357 -14.13 -7.27 6.77
N VAL A 358 -13.19 -7.22 7.70
CA VAL A 358 -11.75 -7.19 7.36
C VAL A 358 -11.28 -8.44 6.59
N ASP A 359 -12.07 -9.51 6.55
CA ASP A 359 -11.81 -10.71 5.75
C ASP A 359 -12.11 -10.52 4.26
N ASP A 360 -12.92 -9.52 3.92
CA ASP A 360 -13.20 -9.10 2.54
C ASP A 360 -12.04 -8.30 1.92
N VAL A 361 -11.03 -7.96 2.73
CA VAL A 361 -9.82 -7.23 2.32
C VAL A 361 -8.63 -8.17 2.26
N GLN A 362 -8.08 -8.37 1.06
CA GLN A 362 -6.84 -9.12 0.86
C GLN A 362 -5.61 -8.28 1.24
N GLY A 363 -5.67 -6.98 0.96
CA GLY A 363 -4.53 -6.10 1.13
C GLY A 363 -4.82 -4.66 0.77
N PHE A 364 -3.76 -3.91 0.51
CA PHE A 364 -3.82 -2.50 0.16
C PHE A 364 -2.89 -2.20 -1.01
N ILE A 365 -3.22 -1.19 -1.80
CA ILE A 365 -2.37 -0.70 -2.90
C ILE A 365 -1.95 0.75 -2.64
N THR A 366 -0.67 1.06 -2.84
CA THR A 366 -0.17 2.44 -2.80
C THR A 366 0.30 2.89 -4.18
N ASN A 367 0.45 4.20 -4.33
CA ASN A 367 0.99 4.88 -5.51
C ASN A 367 0.14 4.73 -6.79
N THR A 368 -1.12 4.27 -6.68
CA THR A 368 -1.99 4.04 -7.83
C THR A 368 -2.10 5.31 -8.68
N ALA A 369 -1.71 5.22 -9.96
CA ALA A 369 -1.64 6.36 -10.87
C ALA A 369 -0.78 7.56 -10.38
N ASN A 370 0.16 7.35 -9.46
CA ASN A 370 1.05 8.38 -8.95
C ASN A 370 2.50 8.12 -9.39
N TYR A 371 3.44 8.88 -8.83
CA TYR A 371 4.82 8.97 -9.31
C TYR A 371 5.86 8.86 -8.20
N SER A 372 5.43 8.63 -6.95
CA SER A 372 6.35 8.56 -5.81
C SER A 372 7.36 7.43 -6.00
N ALA A 373 8.64 7.73 -5.82
CA ALA A 373 9.72 6.78 -6.07
C ALA A 373 9.52 5.46 -5.31
N LEU A 374 9.84 4.33 -5.96
CA LEU A 374 9.74 3.02 -5.32
C LEU A 374 10.66 2.90 -4.09
N LYS A 375 11.90 3.41 -4.22
CA LYS A 375 12.93 3.50 -3.18
C LYS A 375 13.76 4.74 -3.40
N GLU A 376 14.14 5.44 -2.34
CA GLU A 376 15.17 6.49 -2.36
C GLU A 376 16.44 5.96 -1.67
N ASN A 377 17.51 5.74 -2.45
CA ASN A 377 18.75 5.15 -1.93
C ASN A 377 19.89 6.16 -1.79
N ASN A 378 19.70 7.38 -2.30
CA ASN A 378 20.75 8.40 -2.33
C ASN A 378 20.80 9.23 -1.04
N PHE A 379 19.77 9.15 -0.20
CA PHE A 379 19.72 9.73 1.13
C PHE A 379 18.72 8.96 1.99
N ALA A 380 18.84 9.02 3.31
CA ALA A 380 17.91 8.40 4.24
C ALA A 380 17.14 9.45 5.04
N ILE A 381 15.93 9.09 5.48
CA ILE A 381 15.09 9.97 6.33
C ILE A 381 15.78 10.34 7.66
N GLY A 382 16.67 9.47 8.15
CA GLY A 382 17.44 9.66 9.39
C GLY A 382 18.71 10.48 9.21
N ASP A 383 19.08 10.86 7.98
CA ASP A 383 20.30 11.63 7.73
C ASP A 383 20.22 13.03 8.36
N ASN A 384 21.40 13.55 8.72
CA ASN A 384 21.59 14.90 9.19
C ASN A 384 22.62 15.62 8.32
N VAL A 385 22.30 16.83 7.87
CA VAL A 385 23.19 17.67 7.07
C VAL A 385 23.30 19.03 7.73
N ALA A 386 24.53 19.43 8.09
CA ALA A 386 24.82 20.69 8.76
C ALA A 386 23.97 20.93 10.02
N GLY A 387 23.73 19.88 10.82
CA GLY A 387 22.96 19.95 12.06
C GLY A 387 21.45 19.85 11.87
N LYS A 388 20.94 19.79 10.63
CA LYS A 388 19.51 19.69 10.33
C LYS A 388 19.12 18.31 9.85
N SER A 389 17.95 17.82 10.27
CA SER A 389 17.40 16.55 9.77
C SER A 389 16.96 16.69 8.33
N VAL A 390 17.13 15.65 7.50
CA VAL A 390 16.55 15.58 6.14
C VAL A 390 15.05 15.89 6.13
N ARG A 391 14.33 15.58 7.21
CA ARG A 391 12.91 15.92 7.39
C ARG A 391 12.64 17.42 7.37
N GLU A 392 13.62 18.27 7.67
CA GLU A 392 13.50 19.73 7.57
C GLU A 392 13.65 20.26 6.13
N SER A 393 14.04 19.41 5.16
CA SER A 393 14.11 19.85 3.76
C SER A 393 12.72 20.18 3.23
N LYS A 394 12.65 21.12 2.27
CA LYS A 394 11.38 21.55 1.66
C LYS A 394 10.65 20.44 0.93
N TRP A 395 11.39 19.47 0.39
CA TRP A 395 10.82 18.34 -0.34
C TRP A 395 10.20 17.31 0.60
N VAL A 396 10.88 16.98 1.70
CA VAL A 396 10.39 15.98 2.67
C VAL A 396 9.35 16.58 3.60
N ASP A 397 9.50 17.85 3.98
CA ASP A 397 8.53 18.63 4.77
C ASP A 397 7.97 17.89 5.98
N TRP A 398 8.84 17.34 6.82
CA TRP A 398 8.52 16.55 8.01
C TRP A 398 7.81 15.22 7.79
N ASN A 399 7.65 14.76 6.55
CA ASN A 399 7.17 13.41 6.27
C ASN A 399 8.07 12.36 6.95
N ARG A 400 7.51 11.19 7.26
CA ARG A 400 8.24 10.04 7.84
C ARG A 400 8.87 9.15 6.78
N TYR A 401 8.49 9.34 5.52
CA TYR A 401 8.85 8.47 4.41
C TYR A 401 9.31 9.33 3.23
N THR A 402 10.15 8.73 2.38
CA THR A 402 10.68 9.37 1.15
C THR A 402 10.44 8.50 -0.09
N ASP A 403 9.89 7.31 0.12
CA ASP A 403 9.59 6.35 -0.94
C ASP A 403 8.39 5.46 -0.57
N GLU A 404 7.88 4.77 -1.58
CA GLU A 404 6.69 3.94 -1.43
C GLU A 404 6.96 2.63 -0.69
N GLN A 405 8.14 2.02 -0.83
CA GLN A 405 8.39 0.75 -0.15
C GLN A 405 8.42 0.92 1.37
N SER A 406 9.11 1.93 1.89
CA SER A 406 9.13 2.21 3.33
C SER A 406 7.74 2.57 3.86
N TYR A 407 7.00 3.38 3.11
CA TYR A 407 5.63 3.76 3.43
C TYR A 407 4.67 2.57 3.46
N ALA A 408 4.63 1.77 2.40
CA ALA A 408 3.71 0.64 2.28
C ALA A 408 3.94 -0.39 3.40
N LEU A 409 5.20 -0.71 3.73
CA LEU A 409 5.52 -1.65 4.80
C LEU A 409 5.17 -1.12 6.19
N ALA A 410 5.41 0.17 6.44
CA ALA A 410 4.99 0.78 7.69
C ALA A 410 3.46 0.84 7.81
N LEU A 411 2.77 1.18 6.71
CA LEU A 411 1.32 1.30 6.69
C LEU A 411 0.67 -0.06 6.93
N ARG A 412 1.22 -1.13 6.35
CA ARG A 412 0.81 -2.51 6.64
C ARG A 412 0.79 -2.78 8.14
N GLY A 413 1.86 -2.41 8.85
CA GLY A 413 1.93 -2.55 10.31
C GLY A 413 0.83 -1.76 11.03
N GLN A 414 0.61 -0.51 10.61
CA GLN A 414 -0.43 0.35 11.17
C GLN A 414 -1.86 -0.16 10.89
N LEU A 415 -2.10 -0.75 9.72
CA LEU A 415 -3.38 -1.35 9.35
C LEU A 415 -3.67 -2.59 10.19
N VAL A 416 -2.66 -3.42 10.48
CA VAL A 416 -2.80 -4.53 11.44
C VAL A 416 -3.13 -4.00 12.83
N THR A 417 -2.48 -2.92 13.28
CA THR A 417 -2.85 -2.25 14.55
C THR A 417 -4.27 -1.69 14.54
N ALA A 418 -4.77 -1.24 13.38
CA ALA A 418 -6.15 -0.75 13.22
C ALA A 418 -7.21 -1.87 13.21
N GLY A 419 -6.81 -3.15 13.12
CA GLY A 419 -7.72 -4.29 13.20
C GLY A 419 -7.74 -5.20 11.96
N PHE A 420 -6.97 -4.91 10.92
CA PHE A 420 -6.86 -5.79 9.75
C PHE A 420 -6.08 -7.07 10.07
N ARG A 421 -6.32 -8.13 9.28
CA ARG A 421 -5.62 -9.42 9.44
C ARG A 421 -4.10 -9.25 9.32
N SER A 422 -3.35 -10.00 10.11
CA SER A 422 -1.88 -9.95 10.09
C SER A 422 -1.24 -10.43 8.79
N ASN A 423 -1.98 -11.13 7.94
CA ASN A 423 -1.53 -11.64 6.64
C ASN A 423 -1.96 -10.76 5.45
N ILE A 424 -2.46 -9.55 5.66
CA ILE A 424 -2.67 -8.61 4.55
C ILE A 424 -1.35 -8.37 3.78
N GLY A 425 -1.45 -8.20 2.47
CA GLY A 425 -0.33 -7.85 1.61
C GLY A 425 -0.43 -6.45 1.02
N MET A 426 0.70 -5.90 0.58
CA MET A 426 0.75 -4.58 -0.05
C MET A 426 1.08 -4.69 -1.54
N LEU A 427 0.41 -3.89 -2.36
CA LEU A 427 0.79 -3.63 -3.75
C LEU A 427 1.36 -2.23 -3.86
N ILE A 428 2.29 -2.03 -4.81
CA ILE A 428 2.77 -0.70 -5.18
C ILE A 428 2.61 -0.57 -6.69
N ASP A 429 1.88 0.46 -7.14
CA ASP A 429 1.84 0.81 -8.56
C ASP A 429 3.18 1.42 -8.98
N THR A 430 3.93 0.68 -9.78
CA THR A 430 5.26 1.05 -10.30
C THR A 430 5.21 1.47 -11.77
N SER A 431 4.03 1.74 -12.31
CA SER A 431 3.83 2.08 -13.72
C SER A 431 4.68 3.27 -14.19
N ARG A 432 4.81 4.32 -13.36
CA ARG A 432 5.39 5.62 -13.77
C ARG A 432 6.36 6.24 -12.76
N ASN A 433 6.84 5.46 -11.78
CA ASN A 433 7.66 5.96 -10.69
C ASN A 433 9.17 5.63 -10.79
N GLY A 434 9.64 5.31 -12.00
CA GLY A 434 11.02 4.87 -12.21
C GLY A 434 12.04 5.99 -12.12
N TRP A 435 11.68 7.21 -12.55
CA TRP A 435 12.56 8.39 -12.56
C TRP A 435 13.96 8.08 -13.12
N GLY A 436 13.97 7.50 -14.32
CA GLY A 436 15.18 7.10 -15.04
C GLY A 436 15.79 8.22 -15.88
N GLY A 437 16.48 7.83 -16.95
CA GLY A 437 17.11 8.76 -17.88
C GLY A 437 18.39 9.39 -17.35
N SER A 438 19.02 10.24 -18.17
CA SER A 438 20.30 10.87 -17.86
C SER A 438 20.25 11.90 -16.73
N ALA A 439 19.04 12.32 -16.33
CA ALA A 439 18.83 13.26 -15.23
C ALA A 439 18.70 12.56 -13.87
N ARG A 440 18.62 11.23 -13.81
CA ARG A 440 18.56 10.48 -12.54
C ARG A 440 19.86 10.68 -11.75
N PRO A 441 19.81 11.14 -10.49
CA PRO A 441 21.02 11.28 -9.68
C PRO A 441 21.74 9.95 -9.45
N ALA A 442 23.06 9.95 -9.65
CA ALA A 442 23.90 8.77 -9.47
C ALA A 442 24.35 8.54 -8.01
N GLY A 443 24.02 9.48 -7.10
CA GLY A 443 24.41 9.43 -5.70
C GLY A 443 23.80 10.59 -4.90
N PRO A 444 24.19 10.74 -3.61
CA PRO A 444 23.72 11.83 -2.76
C PRO A 444 24.03 13.21 -3.36
N GLY A 445 23.19 14.19 -3.02
CA GLY A 445 23.46 15.59 -3.32
C GLY A 445 24.59 16.17 -2.46
N PRO A 446 25.04 17.40 -2.75
CA PRO A 446 26.01 18.10 -1.90
C PRO A 446 25.49 18.34 -0.48
N GLN A 447 26.32 18.06 0.53
CA GLN A 447 26.00 18.25 1.96
C GLN A 447 26.14 19.71 2.45
N THR A 448 25.88 20.68 1.57
CA THR A 448 25.98 22.13 1.90
C THR A 448 24.74 22.65 2.61
N SER A 449 23.58 22.05 2.36
CA SER A 449 22.33 22.23 3.10
C SER A 449 21.45 20.99 2.93
N VAL A 450 20.48 20.79 3.82
CA VAL A 450 19.51 19.68 3.70
C VAL A 450 18.74 19.74 2.37
N ASP A 451 18.33 20.93 1.92
CA ASP A 451 17.66 21.09 0.62
C ASP A 451 18.59 20.68 -0.54
N THR A 452 19.85 21.13 -0.54
CA THR A 452 20.80 20.80 -1.62
C THR A 452 21.13 19.30 -1.65
N TYR A 453 21.23 18.68 -0.46
CA TYR A 453 21.47 17.25 -0.31
C TYR A 453 20.31 16.42 -0.85
N VAL A 454 19.08 16.78 -0.45
CA VAL A 454 17.86 16.09 -0.89
C VAL A 454 17.58 16.33 -2.37
N ASP A 455 17.57 17.58 -2.84
CA ASP A 455 17.29 17.90 -4.26
C ASP A 455 18.35 17.36 -5.22
N GLY A 456 19.60 17.29 -4.76
CA GLY A 456 20.69 16.68 -5.53
C GLY A 456 20.65 15.16 -5.56
N GLY A 457 20.05 14.52 -4.54
CA GLY A 457 20.02 13.07 -4.38
C GLY A 457 18.73 12.39 -4.84
N ARG A 458 17.57 13.03 -4.68
CA ARG A 458 16.26 12.42 -4.92
C ARG A 458 16.04 11.96 -6.35
N TYR A 459 15.51 10.75 -6.50
CA TYR A 459 15.07 10.23 -7.78
C TYR A 459 13.79 10.92 -8.22
N ASP A 460 12.80 11.07 -7.34
CA ASP A 460 11.58 11.79 -7.69
C ASP A 460 11.92 13.24 -8.04
N ARG A 461 11.67 13.66 -9.29
CA ARG A 461 12.05 14.99 -9.80
C ARG A 461 10.88 15.96 -9.92
N ARG A 462 9.72 15.67 -9.32
CA ARG A 462 8.61 16.65 -9.30
C ARG A 462 9.01 17.92 -8.56
N ILE A 463 8.22 18.98 -8.78
CA ILE A 463 8.36 20.24 -8.05
C ILE A 463 7.88 20.03 -6.60
N HIS A 464 6.77 19.32 -6.41
CA HIS A 464 6.20 18.99 -5.12
C HIS A 464 5.57 17.59 -5.16
N VAL A 465 5.59 16.84 -4.04
CA VAL A 465 5.01 15.49 -3.94
C VAL A 465 3.49 15.44 -4.17
N GLY A 466 2.81 16.56 -3.94
CA GLY A 466 1.37 16.75 -4.24
C GLY A 466 1.05 17.00 -5.72
N ASN A 467 2.05 17.07 -6.60
CA ASN A 467 1.83 17.16 -8.04
C ASN A 467 1.57 15.77 -8.62
N TRP A 468 0.38 15.55 -9.16
CA TRP A 468 -0.12 14.22 -9.53
C TRP A 468 -0.50 14.06 -11.01
N CYS A 469 -0.72 15.14 -11.77
CA CYS A 469 -1.21 15.01 -13.14
C CYS A 469 -0.08 15.11 -14.17
N ASN A 470 0.01 14.12 -15.07
CA ASN A 470 0.88 14.10 -16.25
C ASN A 470 2.28 14.64 -15.99
N GLN A 471 2.98 14.11 -14.99
CA GLN A 471 4.20 14.74 -14.48
C GLN A 471 5.35 14.69 -15.48
N ALA A 472 5.88 15.87 -15.81
CA ALA A 472 7.00 16.01 -16.73
C ALA A 472 8.27 15.35 -16.16
N GLY A 473 8.97 14.57 -17.00
CA GLY A 473 10.20 13.88 -16.63
C GLY A 473 9.99 12.56 -15.88
N ALA A 474 8.74 12.15 -15.64
CA ALA A 474 8.44 10.81 -15.15
C ALA A 474 8.92 9.73 -16.11
N GLY A 475 9.06 8.51 -15.61
CA GLY A 475 9.50 7.37 -16.41
C GLY A 475 9.00 6.05 -15.84
N ILE A 476 8.89 5.04 -16.70
CA ILE A 476 8.43 3.71 -16.31
C ILE A 476 9.29 3.13 -15.18
N GLY A 477 8.64 2.62 -14.13
CA GLY A 477 9.30 2.00 -12.98
C GLY A 477 9.60 0.52 -13.15
N GLU A 478 9.71 -0.18 -12.01
CA GLU A 478 9.89 -1.64 -12.04
C GLU A 478 8.70 -2.29 -12.76
N ARG A 479 8.98 -3.31 -13.57
CA ARG A 479 7.92 -4.06 -14.25
C ARG A 479 7.14 -4.88 -13.22
N PRO A 480 5.88 -5.26 -13.52
CA PRO A 480 5.07 -6.04 -12.60
C PRO A 480 5.82 -7.30 -12.14
N LYS A 481 5.86 -7.52 -10.82
CA LYS A 481 6.71 -8.52 -10.18
C LYS A 481 6.05 -9.02 -8.91
N ALA A 482 5.80 -10.33 -8.84
CA ALA A 482 5.25 -10.97 -7.65
C ALA A 482 6.29 -11.08 -6.53
N ALA A 483 5.84 -10.93 -5.29
CA ALA A 483 6.59 -11.09 -4.04
C ALA A 483 7.99 -10.42 -4.05
N PRO A 484 8.10 -9.11 -4.38
CA PRO A 484 9.40 -8.46 -4.51
C PRO A 484 10.12 -8.26 -3.16
N ALA A 485 9.38 -8.26 -2.04
CA ALA A 485 9.90 -8.20 -0.68
C ALA A 485 8.84 -8.76 0.30
N ALA A 486 9.25 -9.12 1.52
CA ALA A 486 8.32 -9.52 2.56
C ALA A 486 7.27 -8.43 2.85
N GLY A 487 6.00 -8.82 2.96
CA GLY A 487 4.88 -7.90 3.14
C GLY A 487 4.39 -7.21 1.86
N LEU A 488 5.08 -7.37 0.72
CA LEU A 488 4.65 -6.90 -0.59
C LEU A 488 4.19 -8.08 -1.45
N ASP A 489 2.94 -8.06 -1.88
CA ASP A 489 2.39 -9.12 -2.74
C ASP A 489 2.88 -8.99 -4.18
N ALA A 490 2.92 -7.77 -4.70
CA ALA A 490 3.48 -7.47 -6.01
C ALA A 490 3.79 -5.99 -6.21
N TYR A 491 4.76 -5.72 -7.08
CA TYR A 491 4.75 -4.49 -7.87
C TYR A 491 3.80 -4.69 -9.05
N VAL A 492 2.97 -3.70 -9.34
CA VAL A 492 1.92 -3.76 -10.35
C VAL A 492 1.97 -2.53 -11.24
N TRP A 493 1.45 -2.63 -12.46
CA TRP A 493 1.14 -1.45 -13.26
C TRP A 493 -0.38 -1.30 -13.27
N MET A 494 -0.89 -0.49 -12.35
CA MET A 494 -2.34 -0.32 -12.23
C MET A 494 -2.82 0.77 -13.18
N LYS A 495 -2.13 1.92 -13.21
CA LYS A 495 -2.26 2.89 -14.30
C LYS A 495 -1.51 2.40 -15.55
N PRO A 496 -2.16 2.26 -16.71
CA PRO A 496 -1.46 1.88 -17.94
C PRO A 496 -0.54 3.01 -18.41
N PRO A 497 0.79 2.77 -18.57
CA PRO A 497 1.70 3.80 -19.06
C PRO A 497 1.27 4.33 -20.44
N GLY A 498 1.29 5.66 -20.63
CA GLY A 498 0.83 6.32 -21.85
C GLY A 498 -0.63 6.77 -21.81
N GLU A 499 -1.42 6.40 -20.81
CA GLU A 499 -2.75 6.99 -20.62
C GLU A 499 -2.67 8.28 -19.78
N SER A 500 -3.30 9.34 -20.28
CA SER A 500 -3.36 10.66 -19.62
C SER A 500 -4.03 10.57 -18.24
N ASP A 501 -3.59 11.44 -17.33
CA ASP A 501 -4.24 11.68 -16.04
C ASP A 501 -5.39 12.68 -16.14
N GLY A 502 -5.41 13.50 -17.18
CA GLY A 502 -6.39 14.58 -17.35
C GLY A 502 -5.99 15.57 -18.43
N ALA A 503 -6.97 16.32 -18.95
CA ALA A 503 -6.72 17.29 -20.01
C ALA A 503 -6.05 18.55 -19.47
N SER A 504 -5.05 19.06 -20.20
CA SER A 504 -4.31 20.28 -19.85
C SER A 504 -5.09 21.57 -20.13
N SER A 505 -6.25 21.46 -20.77
CA SER A 505 -7.21 22.53 -21.05
C SER A 505 -8.63 21.96 -21.10
N VAL A 506 -9.63 22.84 -21.20
CA VAL A 506 -11.03 22.40 -21.42
C VAL A 506 -11.14 21.65 -22.74
N VAL A 507 -11.68 20.42 -22.69
CA VAL A 507 -11.98 19.59 -23.85
C VAL A 507 -13.45 19.16 -23.78
N PRO A 508 -14.32 19.60 -24.71
CA PRO A 508 -15.70 19.12 -24.78
C PRO A 508 -15.75 17.60 -24.93
N ASN A 509 -16.54 16.92 -24.10
CA ASN A 509 -16.65 15.47 -24.09
C ASN A 509 -18.01 15.01 -23.53
N ASP A 510 -18.34 13.75 -23.78
CA ASP A 510 -19.52 13.04 -23.30
C ASP A 510 -19.19 11.98 -22.23
N GLU A 511 -17.96 12.03 -21.69
CA GLU A 511 -17.45 11.09 -20.68
C GLU A 511 -17.57 11.62 -19.25
N GLY A 512 -18.16 12.81 -19.05
CA GLY A 512 -18.28 13.46 -17.75
C GLY A 512 -16.97 14.05 -17.20
N LYS A 513 -15.89 14.06 -18.00
CA LYS A 513 -14.55 14.47 -17.55
C LYS A 513 -14.39 15.99 -17.57
N GLY A 514 -13.99 16.56 -16.43
CA GLY A 514 -13.76 17.98 -16.27
C GLY A 514 -12.35 18.43 -16.64
N PHE A 515 -12.11 19.74 -16.53
CA PHE A 515 -10.78 20.33 -16.59
C PHE A 515 -10.26 20.62 -15.18
N ASP A 516 -9.24 19.90 -14.75
CA ASP A 516 -8.50 20.20 -13.51
C ASP A 516 -7.26 21.01 -13.81
N ARG A 517 -7.08 22.09 -13.07
CA ARG A 517 -5.91 22.93 -13.20
C ARG A 517 -4.63 22.26 -12.68
N MET A 518 -4.70 21.21 -11.88
CA MET A 518 -3.52 20.39 -11.59
C MET A 518 -2.94 19.71 -12.83
N CYS A 519 -3.69 19.61 -13.93
CA CYS A 519 -3.21 19.16 -15.25
C CYS A 519 -2.79 20.32 -16.18
N ASP A 520 -3.05 21.57 -15.79
CA ASP A 520 -2.65 22.77 -16.52
C ASP A 520 -1.21 23.15 -16.17
N PRO A 521 -0.26 23.13 -17.13
CA PRO A 521 1.14 23.46 -16.87
C PRO A 521 1.35 24.89 -16.33
N THR A 522 0.38 25.78 -16.55
CA THR A 522 0.44 27.19 -16.12
C THR A 522 -0.16 27.44 -14.74
N TYR A 523 -0.81 26.42 -14.15
CA TYR A 523 -1.45 26.56 -12.86
C TYR A 523 -0.42 26.66 -11.73
N THR A 524 -0.55 27.69 -10.91
CA THR A 524 0.33 28.00 -9.77
C THR A 524 -0.06 27.26 -8.48
N GLY A 525 -0.86 26.20 -8.59
CA GLY A 525 -1.17 25.34 -7.47
C GLY A 525 -2.15 25.93 -6.46
N ASN A 526 -2.22 25.26 -5.32
CA ASN A 526 -3.06 25.56 -4.16
C ASN A 526 -2.41 24.96 -2.90
N PRO A 527 -3.02 25.07 -1.69
CA PRO A 527 -2.42 24.54 -0.48
C PRO A 527 -2.02 23.05 -0.52
N ARG A 528 -2.70 22.20 -1.32
CA ARG A 528 -2.41 20.75 -1.41
C ARG A 528 -1.07 20.44 -2.10
N ASN A 529 -0.59 21.32 -2.98
CA ASN A 529 0.74 21.22 -3.58
C ASN A 529 1.68 22.36 -3.15
N ASN A 530 1.38 22.98 -2.01
CA ASN A 530 2.13 24.10 -1.45
C ASN A 530 2.28 25.29 -2.43
N ASN A 531 1.22 25.58 -3.20
CA ASN A 531 1.15 26.67 -4.18
C ASN A 531 2.30 26.65 -5.22
N ASN A 532 2.71 25.44 -5.63
CA ASN A 532 3.70 25.25 -6.68
C ASN A 532 3.03 25.15 -8.06
N LEU A 533 3.83 25.38 -9.12
CA LEU A 533 3.42 25.00 -10.47
C LEU A 533 3.09 23.51 -10.51
N SER A 534 2.10 23.15 -11.33
CA SER A 534 1.62 21.76 -11.46
C SER A 534 2.70 20.78 -11.92
N GLY A 535 3.67 21.22 -12.72
CA GLY A 535 4.66 20.35 -13.36
C GLY A 535 4.04 19.39 -14.40
N ALA A 536 2.79 19.63 -14.80
CA ALA A 536 2.08 18.82 -15.78
C ALA A 536 2.62 19.07 -17.20
N MET A 537 2.61 18.03 -18.03
CA MET A 537 2.94 18.15 -19.45
C MET A 537 1.82 18.88 -20.21
N PRO A 538 2.16 19.75 -21.18
CA PRO A 538 1.18 20.47 -21.99
C PRO A 538 0.50 19.56 -23.02
N ASN A 539 -0.63 20.01 -23.57
CA ASN A 539 -1.38 19.34 -24.63
C ASN A 539 -1.85 17.92 -24.28
N SER A 540 -2.00 17.61 -22.99
CA SER A 540 -2.53 16.33 -22.56
C SER A 540 -4.02 16.19 -22.91
N PRO A 541 -4.47 15.02 -23.38
CA PRO A 541 -5.87 14.73 -23.67
C PRO A 541 -6.64 14.40 -22.38
N LEU A 542 -7.92 14.08 -22.50
CA LEU A 542 -8.78 13.63 -21.38
C LEU A 542 -8.15 12.45 -20.63
N ALA A 543 -8.49 12.31 -19.35
CA ALA A 543 -8.03 11.17 -18.53
C ALA A 543 -8.34 9.83 -19.22
N GLY A 544 -7.39 8.90 -19.23
CA GLY A 544 -7.52 7.58 -19.88
C GLY A 544 -7.33 7.57 -21.40
N HIS A 545 -7.29 8.75 -22.05
CA HIS A 545 -6.95 8.83 -23.47
C HIS A 545 -5.44 8.65 -23.66
N TRP A 546 -5.05 8.15 -24.83
CA TRP A 546 -3.64 7.93 -25.16
C TRP A 546 -2.89 9.25 -25.30
N PHE A 547 -1.78 9.39 -24.58
CA PHE A 547 -0.89 10.53 -24.60
C PHE A 547 0.49 10.08 -25.09
N SER A 548 0.76 10.37 -26.36
CA SER A 548 1.93 9.85 -27.11
C SER A 548 3.27 10.47 -26.67
N ALA A 549 3.27 11.74 -26.26
CA ALA A 549 4.45 12.45 -25.77
C ALA A 549 4.82 11.97 -24.36
#